data_AF-A0A6P0X8G9-F1
#
_entry.id   AF-A0A6P0X8G9-F1
#
_cell.length_a   1.000
_cell.length_b   1.000
_cell.length_c   1.000
_cell.angle_alpha   90.00
_cell.angle_beta   90.00
_cell.angle_gamma   90.00
#
_symmetry.space_group_name_H-M   'P 1'
#
loop_
_entity.id
_entity.type
_entity.pdbx_description
1 polymer ?
#
loop_
_entity_poly.entity_id
_entity_poly.type
_entity_poly.pdbx_seq_one_letter_code
_entity_poly.pdbx_strand_id
1 'polypeptide(L)'
;HDGNVNKSAGQEILAPASGYVYFSDSYPDFVCLSIDANRSLSIGHIDRSPSLTSGAYIEQDTVLGTLSYANSINGGYAHIHIEGKNSSNCGGTSIPFTEANGLRFNGVGDLPDLLGENDHFRMPLTRP
;
A
#
# COMPACT_ATOMS: atom_id res chain seq x y z
N HIS A 1 -24.47 4.60 -0.30
CA HIS A 1 -23.65 3.53 -0.88
C HIS A 1 -24.38 3.01 -2.11
N ASP A 2 -23.77 3.04 -3.29
CA ASP A 2 -24.36 2.61 -4.57
C ASP A 2 -24.11 1.11 -4.87
N GLY A 3 -23.41 0.40 -3.98
CA GLY A 3 -23.07 -1.01 -4.16
C GLY A 3 -22.03 -1.26 -5.26
N ASN A 4 -21.42 -0.21 -5.83
CA ASN A 4 -20.43 -0.36 -6.87
C ASN A 4 -19.10 -0.84 -6.30
N VAL A 5 -18.88 -2.16 -6.37
CA VAL A 5 -17.64 -2.83 -5.93
C VAL A 5 -16.39 -2.41 -6.69
N ASN A 6 -16.53 -1.73 -7.84
CA ASN A 6 -15.42 -1.27 -8.68
C ASN A 6 -15.23 0.25 -8.65
N LYS A 7 -15.83 0.95 -7.69
CA LYS A 7 -15.82 2.42 -7.67
C LYS A 7 -14.43 3.05 -7.68
N SER A 8 -13.45 2.36 -7.12
CA SER A 8 -12.05 2.80 -7.07
C SER A 8 -11.16 2.13 -8.13
N ALA A 9 -11.67 1.18 -8.92
CA ALA A 9 -10.87 0.39 -9.86
C ALA A 9 -10.29 1.27 -10.99
N GLY A 10 -9.15 0.84 -11.54
CA GLY A 10 -8.48 1.50 -12.66
C GLY A 10 -7.77 2.82 -12.33
N GLN A 11 -7.81 3.26 -11.08
CA GLN A 11 -7.06 4.44 -10.63
C GLN A 11 -5.56 4.11 -10.54
N GLU A 12 -4.72 5.06 -10.94
CA GLU A 12 -3.26 4.91 -10.81
C GLU A 12 -2.85 4.85 -9.34
N ILE A 13 -1.95 3.92 -9.03
CA ILE A 13 -1.31 3.81 -7.72
C ILE A 13 0.11 4.33 -7.86
N LEU A 14 0.41 5.38 -7.12
CA LEU A 14 1.72 6.02 -7.13
C LEU A 14 2.57 5.52 -5.96
N ALA A 15 3.88 5.41 -6.19
CA ALA A 15 4.82 5.05 -5.15
C ALA A 15 4.84 6.13 -4.05
N PRO A 16 4.55 5.79 -2.78
CA PRO A 16 4.48 6.79 -1.70
C PRO A 16 5.86 7.30 -1.26
N ALA A 17 6.94 6.63 -1.67
CA ALA A 17 8.32 6.97 -1.39
C ALA A 17 9.24 6.40 -2.48
N SER A 18 10.46 6.91 -2.57
CA SER A 18 11.51 6.27 -3.38
C SER A 18 12.01 4.99 -2.72
N GLY A 19 12.46 4.02 -3.52
CA GLY A 19 12.96 2.74 -3.01
C GLY A 19 13.13 1.68 -4.09
N TYR A 20 13.46 0.47 -3.66
CA TYR A 20 13.60 -0.69 -4.54
C TYR A 20 12.31 -1.51 -4.59
N VAL A 21 11.87 -1.85 -5.80
CA VAL A 21 10.66 -2.65 -6.03
C VAL A 21 11.00 -4.13 -6.06
N TYR A 22 10.19 -4.97 -5.42
CA TYR A 22 10.29 -6.42 -5.52
C TYR A 22 8.91 -7.05 -5.76
N PHE A 23 8.91 -8.14 -6.52
CA PHE A 23 7.71 -8.92 -6.80
C PHE A 23 7.76 -10.26 -6.10
N SER A 24 6.59 -10.78 -5.70
CA SER A 24 6.45 -12.13 -5.15
C SER A 24 5.54 -12.95 -6.05
N ASP A 25 5.96 -14.15 -6.41
CA ASP A 25 5.11 -15.08 -7.17
C ASP A 25 3.93 -15.59 -6.33
N SER A 26 4.07 -15.59 -5.00
CA SER A 26 3.02 -15.98 -4.06
C SER A 26 1.90 -14.93 -3.95
N TYR A 27 2.21 -13.67 -4.24
CA TYR A 27 1.30 -12.53 -4.16
C TYR A 27 1.42 -11.69 -5.45
N PRO A 28 0.90 -12.20 -6.58
CA PRO A 28 1.17 -11.63 -7.90
C PRO A 28 0.52 -10.26 -8.14
N ASP A 29 -0.46 -9.88 -7.32
CA ASP A 29 -1.15 -8.58 -7.29
C ASP A 29 -0.55 -7.63 -6.24
N PHE A 30 0.62 -7.95 -5.69
CA PHE A 30 1.36 -7.10 -4.75
C PHE A 30 2.67 -6.60 -5.36
N VAL A 31 3.03 -5.38 -4.98
CA VAL A 31 4.37 -4.82 -5.10
C VAL A 31 4.92 -4.60 -3.72
N CYS A 32 6.14 -5.10 -3.50
CA CYS A 32 6.92 -4.69 -2.36
C CYS A 32 7.76 -3.46 -2.72
N LEU A 33 7.69 -2.40 -1.91
CA LEU A 33 8.57 -1.24 -1.99
C LEU A 33 9.51 -1.22 -0.78
N SER A 34 10.77 -1.55 -0.99
CA SER A 34 11.83 -1.46 0.02
C SER A 34 12.37 -0.04 0.08
N ILE A 35 12.03 0.69 1.13
CA ILE A 35 12.43 2.09 1.34
C ILE A 35 13.88 2.15 1.81
N ASP A 36 14.22 1.32 2.80
CA ASP A 36 15.58 1.14 3.31
C ASP A 36 15.76 -0.25 3.94
N ALA A 37 16.85 -0.46 4.68
CA ALA A 37 17.16 -1.74 5.32
C ALA A 37 16.15 -2.16 6.41
N ASN A 38 15.46 -1.19 7.00
CA ASN A 38 14.59 -1.36 8.16
C ASN A 38 13.11 -1.12 7.84
N ARG A 39 12.77 -0.66 6.63
CA ARG A 39 11.40 -0.29 6.26
C ARG A 39 11.05 -0.72 4.85
N SER A 40 9.89 -1.34 4.70
CA SER A 40 9.27 -1.58 3.41
C SER A 40 7.74 -1.55 3.49
N LEU A 41 7.11 -1.43 2.33
CA LEU A 41 5.66 -1.42 2.15
C LEU A 41 5.23 -2.54 1.22
N SER A 42 4.33 -3.40 1.68
CA SER A 42 3.56 -4.30 0.82
C SER A 42 2.34 -3.53 0.32
N ILE A 43 2.25 -3.30 -0.99
CA ILE A 43 1.14 -2.59 -1.64
C ILE A 43 0.43 -3.57 -2.59
N GLY A 44 -0.81 -3.92 -2.26
CA GLY A 44 -1.55 -5.01 -2.88
C GLY A 44 -2.80 -4.60 -3.64
N HIS A 45 -3.34 -5.56 -4.37
CA HIS A 45 -4.51 -5.46 -5.25
C HIS A 45 -4.29 -4.49 -6.42
N ILE A 46 -3.12 -4.62 -7.04
CA ILE A 46 -2.69 -3.79 -8.17
C ILE A 46 -2.44 -4.62 -9.44
N ASP A 47 -2.90 -4.08 -10.56
CA ASP A 47 -2.48 -4.49 -11.89
C ASP A 47 -1.16 -3.76 -12.17
N ARG A 48 -0.05 -4.46 -11.91
CA ARG A 48 1.31 -3.90 -11.97
C ARG A 48 1.62 -3.27 -13.32
N SER A 49 2.27 -2.10 -13.29
CA SER A 49 2.74 -1.44 -14.50
C SER A 49 3.76 -2.33 -15.23
N PRO A 50 3.64 -2.51 -16.56
CA PRO A 50 4.58 -3.32 -17.34
C PRO A 50 5.99 -2.69 -17.41
N SER A 51 6.14 -1.42 -17.03
CA SER A 51 7.45 -0.75 -16.96
C SER A 51 8.21 -1.05 -15.68
N LEU A 52 7.56 -1.62 -14.66
CA LEU A 52 8.24 -1.98 -13.41
C LEU A 52 9.01 -3.29 -13.58
N THR A 53 10.21 -3.33 -13.01
CA THR A 53 11.05 -4.52 -12.95
C THR A 53 11.43 -4.81 -11.51
N SER A 54 11.38 -6.07 -11.09
CA SER A 54 11.84 -6.48 -9.76
C SER A 54 13.34 -6.16 -9.59
N GLY A 55 13.71 -5.60 -8.45
CA GLY A 55 15.03 -5.08 -8.12
C GLY A 55 15.32 -3.67 -8.63
N ALA A 56 14.41 -3.03 -9.38
CA ALA A 56 14.62 -1.66 -9.85
C ALA A 56 14.42 -0.64 -8.73
N TYR A 57 15.26 0.38 -8.70
CA TYR A 57 15.03 1.58 -7.91
C TYR A 57 14.03 2.48 -8.64
N ILE A 58 13.05 3.02 -7.91
CA ILE A 58 12.06 3.97 -8.40
C ILE A 58 12.01 5.19 -7.50
N GLU A 59 11.55 6.31 -8.05
CA GLU A 59 11.29 7.52 -7.28
C GLU A 59 9.88 7.53 -6.71
N GLN A 60 9.66 8.31 -5.65
CA GLN A 60 8.33 8.71 -5.23
C GLN A 60 7.51 9.22 -6.43
N ASP A 61 6.20 8.98 -6.39
CA ASP A 61 5.23 9.33 -7.43
C ASP A 61 5.38 8.54 -8.75
N THR A 62 6.31 7.57 -8.83
CA THR A 62 6.35 6.61 -9.93
C THR A 62 5.07 5.76 -9.95
N VAL A 63 4.47 5.60 -11.11
CA VAL A 63 3.27 4.74 -11.29
C VAL A 63 3.65 3.27 -11.04
N LEU A 64 3.07 2.69 -9.99
CA LEU A 64 3.22 1.27 -9.68
C LEU A 64 2.31 0.37 -10.53
N GLY A 65 1.22 0.94 -11.03
CA GLY A 65 0.18 0.24 -11.77
C GLY A 65 -1.18 0.89 -11.56
N THR A 66 -2.23 0.13 -11.78
CA THR A 66 -3.61 0.57 -11.53
C THR A 66 -4.28 -0.31 -10.49
N LEU A 67 -5.24 0.22 -9.74
CA LEU A 67 -6.03 -0.56 -8.80
C LEU A 67 -6.84 -1.64 -9.54
N SER A 68 -6.66 -2.89 -9.15
CA SER A 68 -7.35 -4.01 -9.79
C SER A 68 -8.87 -3.93 -9.59
N TYR A 69 -9.60 -4.44 -10.58
CA TYR A 69 -11.04 -4.65 -10.46
C TYR A 69 -11.36 -5.69 -9.39
N ALA A 70 -12.57 -5.62 -8.83
CA ALA A 70 -13.14 -6.60 -7.92
C ALA A 70 -13.04 -8.02 -8.49
N ASN A 71 -12.42 -8.91 -7.72
CA ASN A 71 -12.21 -10.31 -8.04
C ASN A 71 -12.11 -11.11 -6.72
N SER A 72 -11.95 -12.43 -6.81
CA SER A 72 -11.87 -13.29 -5.61
C SER A 72 -10.62 -13.07 -4.76
N ILE A 73 -9.51 -12.62 -5.36
CA ILE A 73 -8.23 -12.40 -4.68
C ILE A 73 -8.30 -11.14 -3.79
N ASN A 74 -8.97 -10.08 -4.25
CA ASN A 74 -9.19 -8.84 -3.48
C ASN A 74 -10.55 -8.81 -2.74
N GLY A 75 -11.10 -9.98 -2.39
CA GLY A 75 -12.31 -10.07 -1.54
C GLY A 75 -13.60 -9.56 -2.19
N GLY A 76 -13.63 -9.38 -3.51
CA GLY A 76 -14.83 -9.00 -4.27
C GLY A 76 -15.11 -7.50 -4.34
N TYR A 77 -14.14 -6.65 -3.99
CA TYR A 77 -14.24 -5.19 -4.16
C TYR A 77 -12.87 -4.54 -4.38
N ALA A 78 -12.83 -3.50 -5.21
CA ALA A 78 -11.62 -2.75 -5.53
C ALA A 78 -11.20 -1.88 -4.34
N HIS A 79 -10.04 -2.19 -3.76
CA HIS A 79 -9.42 -1.46 -2.65
C HIS A 79 -7.91 -1.66 -2.66
N ILE A 80 -7.16 -0.76 -2.03
CA ILE A 80 -5.71 -0.92 -1.84
C ILE A 80 -5.47 -1.69 -0.54
N HIS A 81 -4.65 -2.73 -0.59
CA HIS A 81 -4.01 -3.26 0.61
C HIS A 81 -2.68 -2.54 0.81
N ILE A 82 -2.39 -2.03 2.01
CA ILE A 82 -1.09 -1.46 2.32
C ILE A 82 -0.64 -1.88 3.73
N GLU A 83 0.59 -2.37 3.83
CA GLU A 83 1.15 -2.90 5.07
C GLU A 83 2.61 -2.47 5.23
N GLY A 84 2.94 -1.89 6.39
CA GLY A 84 4.31 -1.56 6.77
C GLY A 84 5.07 -2.74 7.38
N LYS A 85 6.33 -2.90 7.00
CA LYS A 85 7.24 -3.94 7.53
C LYS A 85 8.51 -3.32 8.10
N ASN A 86 9.05 -3.91 9.17
CA ASN A 86 10.30 -3.48 9.82
C ASN A 86 11.59 -4.06 9.21
N SER A 87 11.56 -4.40 7.92
CA SER A 87 12.74 -4.84 7.18
C SER A 87 12.66 -4.40 5.72
N SER A 88 13.75 -4.54 4.99
CA SER A 88 13.73 -4.51 3.53
C SER A 88 12.95 -5.68 2.93
N ASN A 89 12.65 -5.57 1.63
CA ASN A 89 12.07 -6.63 0.79
C ASN A 89 10.77 -7.24 1.32
N CYS A 90 10.00 -6.50 2.12
CA CYS A 90 8.73 -6.92 2.71
C CYS A 90 8.82 -8.22 3.52
N GLY A 91 10.00 -8.49 4.07
CA GLY A 91 10.21 -9.50 5.09
C GLY A 91 9.81 -9.01 6.49
N GLY A 92 10.38 -9.64 7.51
CA GLY A 92 10.22 -9.18 8.89
C GLY A 92 8.80 -9.27 9.42
N THR A 93 8.47 -8.38 10.35
CA THR A 93 7.16 -8.30 11.00
C THR A 93 6.41 -7.03 10.59
N SER A 94 5.09 -7.14 10.52
CA SER A 94 4.22 -6.00 10.28
C SER A 94 4.30 -4.99 11.42
N ILE A 95 4.37 -3.71 11.07
CA ILE A 95 4.47 -2.61 12.02
C ILE A 95 3.39 -1.55 11.75
N PRO A 96 2.88 -0.89 12.79
CA PRO A 96 2.02 0.28 12.68
C PRO A 96 2.56 1.40 11.78
N PHE A 97 1.66 2.12 11.12
CA PHE A 97 2.00 3.38 10.41
C PHE A 97 2.09 4.53 11.42
N THR A 98 3.18 4.56 12.18
CA THR A 98 3.50 5.66 13.09
C THR A 98 4.78 6.40 12.71
N GLU A 99 4.92 7.64 13.19
CA GLU A 99 6.14 8.41 13.09
C GLU A 99 7.34 7.67 13.72
N ALA A 100 7.13 6.99 14.86
CA ALA A 100 8.17 6.20 15.52
C ALA A 100 8.71 5.05 14.65
N ASN A 101 7.88 4.52 13.75
CA ASN A 101 8.24 3.49 12.78
C ASN A 101 8.76 4.07 11.46
N GLY A 102 8.81 5.40 11.34
CA GLY A 102 9.17 6.08 10.10
C GLY A 102 8.20 5.78 8.95
N LEU A 103 6.96 5.40 9.24
CA LEU A 103 5.93 5.09 8.25
C LEU A 103 4.67 5.85 8.63
N ARG A 104 4.38 6.97 7.97
CA ARG A 104 3.20 7.79 8.29
C ARG A 104 2.58 8.33 7.00
N PHE A 105 1.26 8.31 6.90
CA PHE A 105 0.58 8.93 5.77
C PHE A 105 0.58 10.45 5.91
N ASN A 106 0.86 11.16 4.81
CA ASN A 106 0.91 12.61 4.82
C ASN A 106 -0.45 13.21 5.21
N GLY A 107 -0.45 14.06 6.24
CA GLY A 107 -1.66 14.71 6.75
C GLY A 107 -2.57 13.78 7.56
N VAL A 108 -2.14 12.56 7.86
CA VAL A 108 -2.79 11.63 8.79
C VAL A 108 -1.93 11.57 10.07
N GLY A 109 -2.56 11.35 11.23
CA GLY A 109 -1.85 11.01 12.46
C GLY A 109 -1.18 9.63 12.40
N ASP A 110 -0.74 9.15 13.54
CA ASP A 110 -0.25 7.77 13.70
C ASP A 110 -1.41 6.77 13.55
N LEU A 111 -1.16 5.60 12.96
CA LEU A 111 -2.09 4.49 12.87
C LEU A 111 -1.42 3.20 13.41
N PRO A 112 -2.04 2.45 14.35
CA PRO A 112 -3.21 2.81 15.12
C PRO A 112 -2.74 3.69 16.28
N ASP A 113 -2.86 5.00 16.16
CA ASP A 113 -3.15 5.74 17.37
C ASP A 113 -4.56 5.26 17.77
N LEU A 114 -4.65 4.23 18.63
CA LEU A 114 -5.55 4.18 19.79
C LEU A 114 -5.74 2.79 20.43
N LEU A 115 -5.81 2.85 21.76
CA LEU A 115 -6.48 1.89 22.62
C LEU A 115 -8.00 2.03 22.43
N GLY A 116 -8.67 1.02 21.87
CA GLY A 116 -10.11 0.82 22.12
C GLY A 116 -11.04 0.60 20.93
N GLU A 117 -10.97 1.35 19.82
CA GLU A 117 -11.90 1.20 18.69
C GLU A 117 -11.30 1.59 17.31
N ASN A 118 -11.99 1.20 16.22
CA ASN A 118 -11.63 1.53 14.83
C ASN A 118 -11.92 3.01 14.51
N ASP A 119 -10.95 3.87 14.77
CA ASP A 119 -11.12 5.32 14.75
C ASP A 119 -11.41 5.95 13.37
N HIS A 120 -11.27 5.22 12.27
CA HIS A 120 -11.49 5.78 10.91
C HIS A 120 -12.60 5.09 10.12
N PHE A 121 -13.39 4.20 10.75
CA PHE A 121 -14.55 3.62 10.08
C PHE A 121 -15.59 4.71 9.81
N ARG A 122 -15.83 5.01 8.52
CA ARG A 122 -16.76 6.04 8.01
C ARG A 122 -16.32 7.51 8.16
N MET A 123 -15.11 7.78 8.64
CA MET A 123 -14.56 9.14 8.59
C MET A 123 -13.72 9.32 7.33
N PRO A 124 -13.93 10.38 6.53
CA PRO A 124 -13.05 10.67 5.41
C PRO A 124 -11.66 11.04 5.96
N LEU A 125 -10.62 10.39 5.43
CA LEU A 125 -9.22 10.76 5.70
C LEU A 125 -8.90 12.07 4.96
N THR A 126 -9.47 13.18 5.42
CA THR A 126 -9.17 14.50 4.88
C THR A 126 -7.99 15.10 5.62
N ARG A 127 -7.07 15.73 4.87
CA ARG A 127 -6.07 16.63 5.45
C ARG A 127 -6.79 17.79 6.17
N PRO A 128 -6.34 18.22 7.36
CA PRO A 128 -6.80 19.47 7.95
C PRO A 128 -6.51 20.67 7.06
#